data_AF-A0A2N0QRZ9-F1
#
_entry.id   AF-A0A2N0QRZ9-F1
#
_cell.length_a   1.000
_cell.length_b   1.000
_cell.length_c   1.000
_cell.angle_alpha   90.00
_cell.angle_beta   90.00
_cell.angle_gamma   90.00
#
_symmetry.space_group_name_H-M   'P 1'
#
loop_
_entity.id
_entity.type
_entity.pdbx_description
1 polymer ?
#
loop_
_entity_poly.entity_id
_entity_poly.type
_entity_poly.pdbx_seq_one_letter_code
_entity_poly.pdbx_strand_id
1 'polypeptide(L)'
;MSKKRHFTLKLLGIGLIFPTLHYGIFAQNWWKTVSLNSKDKNIVFTVPFRLYMHVSCNLNGKDFIITVLQNNENEYKPGFQCICENISSKIEPYPSIAINLCYKDIFKTKTEYFGMVIISFEDEKIIQQLLNKIEFFPIFLQIEKLSVVISGLGYSSKDEYYGAGKGFTSSFIIRYQNAQHLFLLKLEDDQCILEIYHNAK
;
A
#
# COMPACT_ATOMS: atom_id res chain seq x y z
N MET A 1 4.43 21.28 20.75
CA MET A 1 3.78 20.98 19.45
C MET A 1 4.84 21.09 18.36
N SER A 2 5.28 19.95 17.79
CA SER A 2 6.24 19.94 16.69
C SER A 2 5.58 20.55 15.46
N LYS A 3 6.17 21.61 14.88
CA LYS A 3 5.76 22.10 13.56
C LYS A 3 5.93 20.95 12.57
N LYS A 4 4.84 20.48 11.93
CA LYS A 4 4.95 19.52 10.82
C LYS A 4 5.94 20.11 9.81
N ARG A 5 7.06 19.41 9.57
CA ARG A 5 8.01 19.82 8.54
C ARG A 5 7.29 19.68 7.20
N HIS A 6 7.10 20.80 6.51
CA HIS A 6 6.59 20.80 5.16
C HIS A 6 7.74 20.47 4.22
N PHE A 7 7.62 19.34 3.53
CA PHE A 7 8.56 18.92 2.50
C PHE A 7 8.03 19.36 1.15
N THR A 8 8.94 19.77 0.26
CA THR A 8 8.56 19.96 -1.16
C THR A 8 8.58 18.59 -1.81
N LEU A 9 7.39 18.05 -2.05
CA LEU A 9 7.19 16.72 -2.61
C LEU A 9 6.71 16.84 -4.06
N LYS A 10 7.19 15.94 -4.92
CA LYS A 10 6.77 15.88 -6.33
C LYS A 10 6.64 14.42 -6.77
N LEU A 11 5.45 14.06 -7.27
CA LEU A 11 5.27 12.80 -7.98
C LEU A 11 5.99 12.89 -9.34
N LEU A 12 7.05 12.11 -9.51
CA LEU A 12 7.82 12.05 -10.76
C LEU A 12 7.24 11.01 -11.73
N GLY A 13 6.68 9.93 -11.19
CA GLY A 13 6.05 8.87 -11.97
C GLY A 13 4.92 8.23 -11.17
N ILE A 14 3.76 8.08 -11.81
CA ILE A 14 2.56 7.53 -11.16
C ILE A 14 2.70 6.03 -10.84
N GLY A 15 3.48 5.29 -11.63
CA GLY A 15 3.60 3.83 -11.50
C GLY A 15 2.38 3.07 -12.02
N LEU A 16 2.41 1.75 -11.82
CA LEU A 16 1.48 0.78 -12.41
C LEU A 16 0.62 0.09 -11.34
N ILE A 17 -0.63 -0.18 -11.71
CA ILE A 17 -1.51 -1.09 -10.98
C ILE A 17 -1.39 -2.46 -11.66
N PHE A 18 -0.86 -3.44 -10.93
CA PHE A 18 -0.80 -4.83 -11.36
C PHE A 18 -1.91 -5.64 -10.70
N PRO A 19 -2.76 -6.36 -11.46
CA PRO A 19 -3.88 -7.12 -10.90
C PRO A 19 -3.49 -8.10 -9.79
N THR A 20 -2.39 -8.84 -9.98
CA THR A 20 -1.91 -9.84 -9.00
C THR A 20 -1.48 -9.21 -7.67
N LEU A 21 -0.93 -7.99 -7.69
CA LEU A 21 -0.46 -7.29 -6.49
C LEU A 21 -1.59 -6.51 -5.82
N HIS A 22 -2.40 -5.79 -6.62
CA HIS A 22 -3.37 -4.82 -6.08
C HIS A 22 -4.75 -5.43 -5.85
N TYR A 23 -5.10 -6.52 -6.52
CA TYR A 23 -6.43 -7.16 -6.39
C TYR A 23 -6.33 -8.66 -6.07
N GLY A 24 -5.12 -9.22 -6.08
CA GLY A 24 -4.86 -10.62 -5.73
C GLY A 24 -4.85 -10.90 -4.23
N ILE A 25 -4.31 -12.06 -3.88
CA ILE A 25 -4.35 -12.67 -2.54
C ILE A 25 -3.84 -11.73 -1.44
N PHE A 26 -2.80 -10.96 -1.75
CA PHE A 26 -2.12 -10.07 -0.81
C PHE A 26 -2.42 -8.59 -1.06
N ALA A 27 -3.56 -8.28 -1.71
CA ALA A 27 -3.99 -6.92 -2.02
C ALA A 27 -3.87 -5.97 -0.82
N GLN A 28 -4.22 -6.43 0.37
CA GLN A 28 -4.10 -5.65 1.61
C GLN A 28 -2.72 -5.02 1.88
N ASN A 29 -1.64 -5.56 1.31
CA ASN A 29 -0.28 -5.03 1.47
C ASN A 29 0.01 -3.88 0.49
N TRP A 30 -0.74 -3.79 -0.61
CA TRP A 30 -0.54 -2.85 -1.71
C TRP A 30 -1.48 -1.65 -1.66
N TRP A 31 -2.33 -1.55 -0.64
CA TRP A 31 -3.19 -0.40 -0.41
C TRP A 31 -3.05 0.10 1.02
N LYS A 32 -3.29 1.39 1.20
CA LYS A 32 -3.26 2.04 2.50
C LYS A 32 -4.42 2.99 2.66
N THR A 33 -5.18 2.81 3.73
CA THR A 33 -6.15 3.79 4.18
C THR A 33 -5.43 4.97 4.82
N VAL A 34 -5.67 6.17 4.32
CA VAL A 34 -5.13 7.44 4.84
C VAL A 34 -6.26 8.41 5.12
N SER A 35 -6.17 9.12 6.23
CA SER A 35 -7.12 10.17 6.60
C SER A 35 -6.47 11.54 6.48
N LEU A 36 -7.11 12.44 5.72
CA LEU A 36 -6.73 13.84 5.64
C LEU A 36 -7.74 14.67 6.41
N ASN A 37 -7.25 15.49 7.34
CA ASN A 37 -8.05 16.45 8.07
C ASN A 37 -8.22 17.68 7.17
N SER A 38 -9.38 17.83 6.53
CA SER A 38 -9.80 19.09 5.94
C SER A 38 -10.69 19.84 6.93
N LYS A 39 -10.74 21.17 6.82
CA LYS A 39 -11.22 22.11 7.85
C LYS A 39 -12.60 21.78 8.46
N ASP A 40 -13.43 20.98 7.80
CA ASP A 40 -14.74 20.56 8.32
C ASP A 40 -15.09 19.06 8.09
N LYS A 41 -14.18 18.25 7.51
CA LYS A 41 -14.41 16.81 7.24
C LYS A 41 -13.11 16.01 7.27
N ASN A 42 -13.16 14.84 7.92
CA ASN A 42 -12.14 13.81 7.74
C ASN A 42 -12.43 13.06 6.44
N ILE A 43 -11.60 13.28 5.44
CA ILE A 43 -11.68 12.54 4.17
C ILE A 43 -10.77 11.33 4.31
N VAL A 44 -11.32 10.14 4.04
CA VAL A 44 -10.59 8.88 4.07
C VAL A 44 -10.36 8.42 2.63
N PHE A 45 -9.11 8.16 2.28
CA PHE A 45 -8.70 7.62 0.98
C PHE A 45 -8.11 6.22 1.14
N THR A 46 -8.40 5.33 0.19
CA THR A 46 -7.69 4.05 0.02
C THR A 46 -6.71 4.21 -1.12
N VAL A 47 -5.43 4.40 -0.79
CA VAL A 47 -4.39 4.78 -1.75
C VAL A 47 -3.51 3.58 -2.09
N PRO A 48 -3.26 3.27 -3.37
CA PRO A 48 -2.39 2.17 -3.74
C PRO A 48 -0.91 2.55 -3.65
N PHE A 49 -0.08 1.57 -3.30
CA PHE A 49 1.35 1.59 -3.57
C PHE A 49 1.60 1.15 -5.02
N ARG A 50 1.48 2.06 -5.98
CA ARG A 50 1.69 1.70 -7.40
C ARG A 50 3.13 1.21 -7.63
N LEU A 51 3.27 0.08 -8.33
CA LEU A 51 4.60 -0.46 -8.65
C LEU A 51 5.33 0.51 -9.57
N TYR A 52 6.61 0.80 -9.29
CA TYR A 52 7.41 1.81 -9.98
C TYR A 52 6.90 3.26 -9.83
N MET A 53 6.08 3.57 -8.80
CA MET A 53 5.83 4.98 -8.48
C MET A 53 7.11 5.63 -7.97
N HIS A 54 7.35 6.88 -8.39
CA HIS A 54 8.51 7.67 -8.01
C HIS A 54 8.08 8.98 -7.37
N VAL A 55 8.55 9.24 -6.15
CA VAL A 55 8.29 10.48 -5.43
C VAL A 55 9.63 11.13 -5.09
N SER A 56 9.80 12.37 -5.49
CA SER A 56 10.94 13.19 -5.08
C SER A 56 10.58 13.98 -3.82
N CYS A 57 11.52 14.02 -2.89
CA CYS A 57 11.50 14.83 -1.70
C CYS A 57 12.81 15.61 -1.58
N ASN A 58 12.73 16.94 -1.55
CA ASN A 58 13.92 17.77 -1.34
C ASN A 58 14.25 17.85 0.16
N LEU A 59 15.44 17.37 0.52
CA LEU A 59 15.97 17.39 1.88
C LEU A 59 17.35 18.03 1.88
N ASN A 60 17.49 19.13 2.63
CA ASN A 60 18.72 19.92 2.70
C ASN A 60 19.29 20.29 1.32
N GLY A 61 18.43 20.64 0.37
CA GLY A 61 18.83 21.04 -0.98
C GLY A 61 19.18 19.89 -1.92
N LYS A 62 19.02 18.62 -1.49
CA LYS A 62 19.21 17.44 -2.33
C LYS A 62 17.90 16.71 -2.56
N ASP A 63 17.69 16.21 -3.77
CA ASP A 63 16.49 15.44 -4.12
C ASP A 63 16.69 13.96 -3.79
N PHE A 64 15.85 13.47 -2.89
CA PHE A 64 15.74 12.06 -2.56
C PHE A 64 14.55 11.48 -3.32
N ILE A 65 14.81 10.51 -4.19
CA ILE A 65 13.79 9.86 -5.01
C ILE A 65 13.48 8.50 -4.37
N ILE A 66 12.26 8.37 -3.85
CA ILE A 66 11.73 7.09 -3.38
C ILE A 66 11.01 6.40 -4.52
N THR A 67 11.37 5.15 -4.76
CA THR A 67 10.74 4.26 -5.74
C THR A 67 10.06 3.09 -5.04
N VAL A 68 8.82 2.80 -5.40
CA VAL A 68 8.13 1.57 -4.98
C VAL A 68 8.48 0.43 -5.92
N LEU A 69 8.92 -0.69 -5.37
CA LEU A 69 9.36 -1.89 -6.07
C LEU A 69 8.69 -3.12 -5.42
N GLN A 70 8.91 -4.30 -5.98
CA GLN A 70 8.64 -5.54 -5.25
C GLN A 70 9.72 -5.74 -4.19
N ASN A 71 9.32 -6.23 -3.02
CA ASN A 71 10.26 -6.50 -1.94
C ASN A 71 11.01 -7.82 -2.21
N ASN A 72 12.33 -7.82 -1.95
CA ASN A 72 13.20 -8.96 -2.18
C ASN A 72 12.95 -10.14 -1.24
N GLU A 73 12.49 -9.89 -0.01
CA GLU A 73 12.19 -10.93 0.98
C GLU A 73 10.77 -11.48 0.82
N ASN A 74 9.85 -10.65 0.35
CA ASN A 74 8.45 -11.02 0.15
C ASN A 74 7.86 -10.27 -1.05
N GLU A 75 7.83 -10.92 -2.21
CA GLU A 75 7.35 -10.36 -3.48
C GLU A 75 5.91 -9.81 -3.42
N TYR A 76 5.13 -10.25 -2.43
CA TYR A 76 3.74 -9.82 -2.20
C TYR A 76 3.62 -8.56 -1.33
N LYS A 77 4.73 -7.97 -0.90
CA LYS A 77 4.76 -6.69 -0.18
C LYS A 77 5.48 -5.63 -1.03
N PRO A 78 5.07 -4.36 -0.94
CA PRO A 78 5.84 -3.28 -1.53
C PRO A 78 7.21 -3.19 -0.85
N GLY A 79 8.23 -3.02 -1.67
CA GLY A 79 9.57 -2.63 -1.28
C GLY A 79 9.82 -1.17 -1.66
N PHE A 80 10.72 -0.52 -0.94
CA PHE A 80 11.02 0.90 -1.11
C PHE A 80 12.52 1.07 -1.26
N GLN A 81 12.93 1.74 -2.34
CA GLN A 81 14.31 2.13 -2.55
C GLN A 81 14.39 3.64 -2.60
N CYS A 82 15.40 4.22 -1.94
CA CYS A 82 15.68 5.64 -1.99
C CYS A 82 17.01 5.89 -2.68
N ILE A 83 17.01 6.80 -3.66
CA ILE A 83 18.19 7.21 -4.42
C ILE A 83 18.38 8.72 -4.24
N CYS A 84 19.61 9.13 -3.96
CA CYS A 84 20.02 10.53 -3.91
C CYS A 84 21.42 10.64 -4.49
N GLU A 85 21.60 11.48 -5.52
CA GLU A 85 22.85 11.58 -6.28
C GLU A 85 23.33 10.19 -6.75
N ASN A 86 24.50 9.74 -6.28
CA ASN A 86 25.10 8.46 -6.63
C ASN A 86 24.91 7.38 -5.54
N ILE A 87 24.11 7.67 -4.50
CA ILE A 87 23.86 6.76 -3.39
C ILE A 87 22.46 6.18 -3.50
N SER A 88 22.37 4.86 -3.37
CA SER A 88 21.11 4.13 -3.32
C SER A 88 21.05 3.31 -2.03
N SER A 89 19.89 3.34 -1.37
CA SER A 89 19.57 2.33 -0.36
C SER A 89 19.38 0.96 -1.03
N LYS A 90 19.36 -0.09 -0.21
CA LYS A 90 18.75 -1.37 -0.61
C LYS A 90 17.23 -1.19 -0.74
N ILE A 91 16.56 -2.22 -1.24
CA ILE A 91 15.10 -2.31 -1.20
C ILE A 91 14.72 -2.67 0.22
N GLU A 92 14.01 -1.76 0.88
CA GLU A 92 13.61 -1.87 2.28
C GLU A 92 12.09 -2.08 2.39
N PRO A 93 11.59 -2.74 3.45
CA PRO A 93 10.16 -2.99 3.62
C PRO A 93 9.34 -1.72 3.93
N TYR A 94 10.00 -0.63 4.34
CA TYR A 94 9.32 0.62 4.69
C TYR A 94 10.03 1.83 4.06
N PRO A 95 9.27 2.84 3.60
CA PRO A 95 9.85 4.02 2.98
C PRO A 95 10.69 4.85 3.96
N SER A 96 10.35 4.84 5.25
CA SER A 96 11.14 5.49 6.31
C SER A 96 12.53 4.87 6.45
N ILE A 97 12.66 3.55 6.31
CA ILE A 97 13.97 2.88 6.41
C ILE A 97 14.80 3.25 5.18
N ALA A 98 14.23 3.12 3.98
CA ALA A 98 14.91 3.43 2.73
C ALA A 98 15.50 4.86 2.73
N ILE A 99 14.68 5.85 3.09
CA ILE A 99 15.12 7.24 3.11
C ILE A 99 16.13 7.53 4.21
N ASN A 100 15.93 7.01 5.43
CA ASN A 100 16.84 7.31 6.55
C ASN A 100 18.22 6.69 6.33
N LEU A 101 18.28 5.50 5.71
CA LEU A 101 19.56 4.88 5.30
C LEU A 101 20.25 5.71 4.23
N CYS A 102 19.55 6.06 3.14
CA CYS A 102 20.11 6.89 2.06
C CYS A 102 20.59 8.25 2.59
N TYR A 103 19.79 8.90 3.45
CA TYR A 103 20.13 10.18 4.06
C TYR A 103 21.38 10.07 4.95
N LYS A 104 21.47 9.00 5.76
CA LYS A 104 22.64 8.75 6.60
C LYS A 104 23.89 8.56 5.76
N ASP A 105 23.80 7.91 4.61
CA ASP A 105 24.94 7.68 3.75
C ASP A 105 25.39 8.96 3.02
N ILE A 106 24.45 9.84 2.66
CA ILE A 106 24.73 11.15 2.03
C ILE A 106 25.32 12.15 3.04
N PHE A 107 24.69 12.34 4.19
CA PHE A 107 25.04 13.41 5.13
C PHE A 107 25.87 12.94 6.32
N LYS A 108 26.14 11.63 6.45
CA LYS A 108 26.83 11.01 7.59
C LYS A 108 26.20 11.33 8.95
N THR A 109 24.91 11.64 8.96
CA THR A 109 24.13 11.97 10.17
C THR A 109 22.88 11.11 10.27
N LYS A 110 22.42 10.86 11.49
CA LYS A 110 21.16 10.15 11.72
C LYS A 110 20.01 11.15 11.74
N THR A 111 18.88 10.73 11.17
CA THR A 111 17.62 11.45 11.23
C THR A 111 16.48 10.46 11.12
N GLU A 112 15.27 10.89 11.48
CA GLU A 112 14.06 10.08 11.42
C GLU A 112 13.00 10.81 10.61
N TYR A 113 12.88 10.44 9.34
CA TYR A 113 11.76 10.84 8.50
C TYR A 113 10.64 9.79 8.54
N PHE A 114 9.40 10.29 8.56
CA PHE A 114 8.20 9.46 8.54
C PHE A 114 7.87 9.05 7.10
N GLY A 115 7.82 7.74 6.87
CA GLY A 115 7.68 7.18 5.52
C GLY A 115 6.44 7.69 4.77
N MET A 116 5.29 7.76 5.44
CA MET A 116 4.01 8.21 4.85
C MET A 116 4.06 9.63 4.31
N VAL A 117 4.73 10.54 5.04
CA VAL A 117 4.92 11.91 4.62
C VAL A 117 5.78 11.94 3.35
N ILE A 118 6.87 11.18 3.33
CA ILE A 118 7.82 11.25 2.22
C ILE A 118 7.26 10.63 0.94
N ILE A 119 6.45 9.57 1.03
CA ILE A 119 5.77 9.01 -0.15
C ILE A 119 4.55 9.82 -0.58
N SER A 120 4.33 11.01 0.00
CA SER A 120 3.25 11.95 -0.34
C SER A 120 1.84 11.47 -0.02
N PHE A 121 1.68 10.56 0.94
CA PHE A 121 0.37 10.09 1.39
C PHE A 121 -0.30 11.04 2.41
N GLU A 122 0.21 12.27 2.52
CA GLU A 122 -0.42 13.39 3.22
C GLU A 122 -0.74 14.58 2.29
N ASP A 123 -0.39 14.48 0.99
CA ASP A 123 -0.67 15.52 -0.01
C ASP A 123 -1.88 15.12 -0.85
N GLU A 124 -3.00 15.82 -0.66
CA GLU A 124 -4.26 15.54 -1.36
C GLU A 124 -4.10 15.56 -2.88
N LYS A 125 -3.30 16.49 -3.44
CA LYS A 125 -3.12 16.60 -4.90
C LYS A 125 -2.37 15.40 -5.46
N ILE A 126 -1.38 14.89 -4.72
CA ILE A 126 -0.63 13.70 -5.14
C ILE A 126 -1.49 12.45 -4.94
N ILE A 127 -2.25 12.36 -3.85
CA ILE A 127 -3.22 11.28 -3.64
C ILE A 127 -4.20 11.23 -4.82
N GLN A 128 -4.84 12.34 -5.19
CA GLN A 128 -5.78 12.37 -6.33
C GLN A 128 -5.13 11.91 -7.64
N GLN A 129 -3.86 12.26 -7.89
CA GLN A 129 -3.12 11.73 -9.03
C GLN A 129 -2.92 10.20 -8.94
N LEU A 130 -2.56 9.68 -7.76
CA LEU A 130 -2.42 8.24 -7.53
C LEU A 130 -3.74 7.48 -7.64
N LEU A 131 -4.89 8.13 -7.42
CA LEU A 131 -6.21 7.52 -7.59
C LEU A 131 -6.71 7.55 -9.05
N ASN A 132 -6.03 8.29 -9.94
CA ASN A 132 -6.45 8.40 -11.33
C ASN A 132 -6.45 7.04 -12.05
N LYS A 133 -7.49 6.77 -12.84
CA LYS A 133 -7.70 5.51 -13.58
C LYS A 133 -7.80 4.26 -12.70
N ILE A 134 -8.16 4.41 -11.42
CA ILE A 134 -8.55 3.27 -10.58
C ILE A 134 -10.05 3.04 -10.78
N GLU A 135 -10.40 1.87 -11.31
CA GLU A 135 -11.80 1.48 -11.56
C GLU A 135 -12.47 0.90 -10.31
N PHE A 136 -11.68 0.23 -9.48
CA PHE A 136 -12.15 -0.41 -8.26
C PHE A 136 -11.18 -0.19 -7.11
N PHE A 137 -11.73 0.15 -5.94
CA PHE A 137 -11.00 0.31 -4.69
C PHE A 137 -11.34 -0.86 -3.77
N PRO A 138 -10.35 -1.64 -3.29
CA PRO A 138 -10.62 -2.70 -2.33
C PRO A 138 -11.30 -2.15 -1.08
N ILE A 139 -12.26 -2.92 -0.57
CA ILE A 139 -13.06 -2.53 0.59
C ILE A 139 -12.42 -3.13 1.82
N PHE A 140 -12.01 -2.27 2.75
CA PHE A 140 -11.45 -2.65 4.04
C PHE A 140 -12.54 -2.60 5.09
N LEU A 141 -12.85 -3.75 5.70
CA LEU A 141 -13.89 -3.92 6.69
C LEU A 141 -13.31 -4.47 7.98
N GLN A 142 -13.81 -3.99 9.10
CA GLN A 142 -13.54 -4.59 10.41
C GLN A 142 -14.78 -5.41 10.81
N ILE A 143 -14.64 -6.73 10.86
CA ILE A 143 -15.68 -7.66 11.32
C ILE A 143 -15.18 -8.27 12.62
N GLU A 144 -15.74 -7.82 13.74
CA GLU A 144 -15.24 -8.13 15.09
C GLU A 144 -13.73 -7.85 15.21
N LYS A 145 -12.90 -8.89 15.35
CA LYS A 145 -11.44 -8.82 15.46
C LYS A 145 -10.74 -9.05 14.11
N LEU A 146 -11.47 -9.36 13.05
CA LEU A 146 -10.94 -9.65 11.73
C LEU A 146 -10.90 -8.38 10.88
N SER A 147 -9.74 -8.10 10.31
CA SER A 147 -9.60 -7.15 9.22
C SER A 147 -9.83 -7.90 7.91
N VAL A 148 -10.97 -7.66 7.28
CA VAL A 148 -11.39 -8.29 6.02
C VAL A 148 -11.15 -7.32 4.87
N VAL A 149 -10.61 -7.82 3.77
CA VAL A 149 -10.38 -7.06 2.55
C VAL A 149 -11.11 -7.71 1.39
N ILE A 150 -12.06 -6.99 0.80
CA ILE A 150 -12.72 -7.39 -0.44
C ILE A 150 -11.93 -6.80 -1.60
N SER A 151 -11.31 -7.66 -2.41
CA SER A 151 -10.43 -7.28 -3.52
C SER A 151 -11.02 -7.57 -4.90
N GLY A 152 -12.21 -8.18 -4.96
CA GLY A 152 -12.98 -8.37 -6.19
C GLY A 152 -14.48 -8.30 -5.93
N LEU A 153 -15.22 -7.67 -6.84
CA LEU A 153 -16.67 -7.57 -6.82
C LEU A 153 -17.24 -8.43 -7.95
N GLY A 154 -17.72 -9.62 -7.60
CA GLY A 154 -18.54 -10.44 -8.48
C GLY A 154 -19.99 -10.35 -8.08
N TYR A 155 -20.88 -10.11 -9.04
CA TYR A 155 -22.33 -10.09 -8.83
C TYR A 155 -22.99 -11.30 -9.49
N SER A 156 -23.99 -11.85 -8.83
CA SER A 156 -24.89 -12.86 -9.37
C SER A 156 -26.33 -12.47 -9.09
N SER A 157 -27.22 -12.72 -10.05
CA SER A 157 -28.67 -12.64 -9.80
C SER A 157 -29.20 -13.84 -9.03
N LYS A 158 -28.39 -14.89 -8.81
CA LYS A 158 -28.72 -16.01 -7.93
C LYS A 158 -28.53 -15.58 -6.47
N ASP A 159 -29.46 -15.97 -5.60
CA ASP A 159 -29.44 -15.56 -4.18
C ASP A 159 -28.56 -16.46 -3.28
N GLU A 160 -27.91 -17.48 -3.85
CA GLU A 160 -27.12 -18.49 -3.11
C GLU A 160 -26.00 -17.88 -2.24
N TYR A 161 -25.46 -16.73 -2.65
CA TYR A 161 -24.43 -15.98 -1.92
C TYR A 161 -24.82 -14.52 -1.67
N TYR A 162 -26.10 -14.26 -1.38
CA TYR A 162 -26.62 -12.90 -1.12
C TYR A 162 -26.28 -11.92 -2.25
N GLY A 163 -26.38 -12.38 -3.49
CA GLY A 163 -26.07 -11.62 -4.71
C GLY A 163 -24.58 -11.54 -5.08
N ALA A 164 -23.68 -12.13 -4.29
CA ALA A 164 -22.29 -12.30 -4.71
C ALA A 164 -22.17 -13.39 -5.79
N GLY A 165 -21.27 -13.19 -6.73
CA GLY A 165 -21.07 -14.08 -7.87
C GLY A 165 -19.62 -14.21 -8.29
N LYS A 166 -19.40 -14.80 -9.46
CA LYS A 166 -18.08 -15.01 -10.05
C LYS A 166 -17.24 -13.73 -10.03
N GLY A 167 -16.00 -13.85 -9.53
CA GLY A 167 -15.07 -12.74 -9.39
C GLY A 167 -15.16 -12.04 -8.03
N PHE A 168 -16.09 -12.43 -7.16
CA PHE A 168 -16.04 -11.99 -5.76
C PHE A 168 -14.83 -12.60 -5.09
N THR A 169 -13.99 -11.75 -4.48
CA THR A 169 -12.81 -12.20 -3.74
C THR A 169 -12.70 -11.42 -2.45
N SER A 170 -12.54 -12.14 -1.34
CA SER A 170 -12.28 -11.54 -0.03
C SER A 170 -11.19 -12.30 0.70
N SER A 171 -10.46 -11.59 1.56
CA SER A 171 -9.39 -12.17 2.36
C SER A 171 -9.41 -11.62 3.77
N PHE A 172 -8.90 -12.40 4.72
CA PHE A 172 -8.61 -11.91 6.06
C PHE A 172 -7.45 -12.68 6.66
N ILE A 173 -6.84 -12.05 7.66
CA ILE A 173 -5.70 -12.63 8.37
C ILE A 173 -6.11 -12.93 9.81
N ILE A 174 -5.76 -14.14 10.25
CA ILE A 174 -5.94 -14.57 11.63
C ILE A 174 -4.66 -15.19 12.16
N ARG A 175 -4.41 -15.01 13.46
CA ARG A 175 -3.32 -15.69 14.17
C ARG A 175 -3.90 -16.90 14.90
N TYR A 176 -3.41 -18.08 14.57
CA TYR A 176 -3.81 -19.34 15.19
C TYR A 176 -2.55 -20.15 15.50
N GLN A 177 -2.48 -20.79 16.68
CA GLN A 177 -1.33 -21.58 17.12
C GLN A 177 0.04 -20.87 16.91
N ASN A 178 0.13 -19.58 17.26
CA ASN A 178 1.31 -18.74 17.07
C ASN A 178 1.78 -18.52 15.62
N ALA A 179 1.03 -18.99 14.62
CA ALA A 179 1.26 -18.74 13.21
C ALA A 179 0.22 -17.77 12.63
N GLN A 180 0.59 -17.05 11.59
CA GLN A 180 -0.30 -16.16 10.87
C GLN A 180 -0.79 -16.87 9.61
N HIS A 181 -2.11 -16.87 9.41
CA HIS A 181 -2.77 -17.52 8.29
C HIS A 181 -3.57 -16.47 7.52
N LEU A 182 -3.47 -16.49 6.20
CA LEU A 182 -4.32 -15.72 5.31
C LEU A 182 -5.38 -16.66 4.74
N PHE A 183 -6.63 -16.34 5.00
CA PHE A 183 -7.78 -17.02 4.41
C PHE A 183 -8.22 -16.20 3.20
N LEU A 184 -8.40 -16.87 2.07
CA LEU A 184 -8.85 -16.29 0.83
C LEU A 184 -10.10 -17.01 0.36
N LEU A 185 -11.19 -16.26 0.22
CA LEU A 185 -12.45 -16.72 -0.32
C LEU A 185 -12.58 -16.22 -1.76
N LYS A 186 -12.82 -17.13 -2.70
CA LYS A 186 -13.14 -16.81 -4.10
C LYS A 186 -14.47 -17.43 -4.46
N LEU A 187 -15.32 -16.66 -5.13
CA LEU A 187 -16.47 -17.22 -5.84
C LEU A 187 -16.09 -17.36 -7.30
N GLU A 188 -16.08 -18.60 -7.76
CA GLU A 188 -16.02 -18.98 -9.16
C GLU A 188 -17.40 -19.52 -9.58
N ASP A 189 -17.64 -19.66 -10.89
CA ASP A 189 -18.96 -19.90 -11.53
C ASP A 189 -20.05 -20.49 -10.61
N ASP A 190 -19.87 -21.71 -10.10
CA ASP A 190 -20.78 -22.38 -9.17
C ASP A 190 -20.05 -22.91 -7.91
N GLN A 191 -18.89 -22.34 -7.56
CA GLN A 191 -18.07 -22.82 -6.45
C GLN A 191 -17.58 -21.69 -5.54
N CYS A 192 -17.75 -21.91 -4.25
CA CYS A 192 -17.12 -21.13 -3.20
C CYS A 192 -15.82 -21.82 -2.79
N ILE A 193 -14.68 -21.24 -3.18
CA ILE A 193 -13.34 -21.78 -2.92
C ILE A 193 -12.74 -21.06 -1.72
N LEU A 194 -12.30 -21.83 -0.73
CA LEU A 194 -11.54 -21.34 0.42
C LEU A 194 -10.10 -21.85 0.35
N GLU A 195 -9.15 -20.92 0.22
CA GLU A 195 -7.72 -21.20 0.23
C GLU A 195 -7.11 -20.65 1.53
N ILE A 196 -6.19 -21.42 2.14
CA ILE A 196 -5.50 -21.01 3.37
C ILE A 196 -4.00 -21.00 3.09
N TYR A 197 -3.41 -19.82 3.26
CA TYR A 197 -1.99 -19.59 3.07
C TYR A 197 -1.31 -19.40 4.42
N HIS A 198 -0.22 -20.13 4.64
CA HIS A 198 0.70 -19.82 5.72
C HIS A 198 1.45 -18.55 5.34
N ASN A 199 1.20 -17.46 6.07
CA ASN A 199 1.97 -16.25 5.87
C ASN A 199 3.33 -16.50 6.55
N ALA A 200 4.30 -17.00 5.78
CA ALA A 200 5.69 -17.05 6.22
C ALA A 200 6.11 -15.60 6.53
N LYS A 201 6.74 -15.41 7.70
CA LYS A 201 7.11 -14.10 8.25
C LYS A 201 7.86 -13.24 7.23
#